data_AF-A0A420NNZ9-F1
#
_entry.id   AF-A0A420NNZ9-F1
#
_cell.length_a   1.000
_cell.length_b   1.000
_cell.length_c   1.000
_cell.angle_alpha   90.00
_cell.angle_beta   90.00
_cell.angle_gamma   90.00
#
_symmetry.space_group_name_H-M   'P 1'
#
loop_
_entity.id
_entity.type
_entity.pdbx_description
1 polymer ?
#
loop_
_entity_poly.entity_id
_entity_poly.type
_entity_poly.pdbx_seq_one_letter_code
_entity_poly.pdbx_strand_id
1 'polypeptide(L)'
;MDDLEDAIRVTREAVEATPKDSPDRAAVLNNLGNLLGNSYLRTRSMDDLEEAIRLTREAVEVTPKNSPDRAIRLSNLGALLGNRHLRIGSMNDLEEAIRVAREAVDATPKDSPDLAIRLNNLGNVLSNRHSRTGSMNDLEEARRCFNVALNHPECPINVRITAGRQLLSLLDILQEGHRAYLIAKTTIELVPLLAPPSLQNTDKQHLLSQAVGFASSAAAIALHVGKGPIPAIELLETGRGVLASSLQDMRTDLSTLHQQYPELARSFVELRDQLDPPPSQGILVTDESTRIASEAEADRRHKASNQMPLLLEKIRGKSGFERFLFSASEAEMREAAVQGPIVILNVSSHRCDALIVEQSRTRVLELSRLSRQDILDRAEDVQSLETLAWLWDTIVSPVLETLGFNKPVSGDSWPHVWWIPTGPLVRFPLHAAGHHLERSSVTALDRVISSYSSSIKTIIHSRQQWGKKTTAVSSTNIVLIAMQDTPEQKRRQYASD
;
A
#
# COMPACT_ATOMS: atom_id res chain seq x y z
N MET A 1 12.85 25.39 -2.40
CA MET A 1 12.52 26.11 -1.15
C MET A 1 12.10 27.52 -1.53
N ASP A 2 12.85 28.11 -2.44
CA ASP A 2 12.64 29.42 -3.08
C ASP A 2 11.20 29.64 -3.55
N ASP A 3 10.60 28.71 -4.33
CA ASP A 3 9.21 28.86 -4.79
C ASP A 3 8.17 28.96 -3.65
N LEU A 4 8.40 28.28 -2.51
CA LEU A 4 7.48 28.30 -1.37
C LEU A 4 7.62 29.61 -0.58
N GLU A 5 8.85 30.09 -0.42
CA GLU A 5 9.13 31.37 0.23
C GLU A 5 8.58 32.54 -0.59
N ASP A 6 8.74 32.49 -1.92
CA ASP A 6 8.13 33.47 -2.83
C ASP A 6 6.61 33.42 -2.79
N ALA A 7 6.00 32.22 -2.78
CA ALA A 7 4.54 32.10 -2.63
C ALA A 7 4.04 32.69 -1.30
N ILE A 8 4.75 32.46 -0.19
CA ILE A 8 4.42 33.04 1.12
C ILE A 8 4.53 34.56 1.07
N ARG A 9 5.61 35.10 0.50
CA ARG A 9 5.82 36.55 0.36
C ARG A 9 4.70 37.21 -0.44
N VAL A 10 4.40 36.69 -1.64
CA VAL A 10 3.34 37.23 -2.50
C VAL A 10 1.97 37.12 -1.84
N THR A 11 1.69 36.02 -1.13
CA THR A 11 0.39 35.88 -0.44
C THR A 11 0.29 36.79 0.78
N ARG A 12 1.39 37.12 1.47
CA ARG A 12 1.41 38.16 2.52
C ARG A 12 1.06 39.53 1.95
N GLU A 13 1.67 39.91 0.81
CA GLU A 13 1.34 41.15 0.10
C GLU A 13 -0.15 41.19 -0.28
N ALA A 14 -0.72 40.06 -0.73
CA ALA A 14 -2.15 39.96 -1.03
C ALA A 14 -3.03 40.12 0.22
N VAL A 15 -2.63 39.56 1.37
CA VAL A 15 -3.34 39.79 2.65
C VAL A 15 -3.29 41.27 3.01
N GLU A 16 -2.15 41.96 2.87
CA GLU A 16 -2.05 43.38 3.19
C GLU A 16 -2.90 44.26 2.24
N ALA A 17 -2.96 43.89 0.96
CA ALA A 17 -3.74 44.60 -0.05
C ALA A 17 -5.26 44.33 0.01
N THR A 18 -5.71 43.26 0.68
CA THR A 18 -7.12 42.88 0.74
C THR A 18 -7.82 43.50 1.96
N PRO A 19 -8.79 44.41 1.79
CA PRO A 19 -9.53 45.03 2.88
C PRO A 19 -10.21 44.00 3.80
N LYS A 20 -10.38 44.35 5.08
CA LYS A 20 -10.96 43.43 6.09
C LYS A 20 -12.42 43.04 5.81
N ASP A 21 -13.15 43.91 5.15
CA ASP A 21 -14.55 43.76 4.74
C ASP A 21 -14.70 43.11 3.34
N SER A 22 -13.60 42.81 2.66
CA SER A 22 -13.63 42.13 1.37
C SER A 22 -14.19 40.71 1.51
N PRO A 23 -15.08 40.25 0.60
CA PRO A 23 -15.52 38.86 0.57
C PRO A 23 -14.35 37.88 0.35
N ASP A 24 -13.29 38.32 -0.31
CA ASP A 24 -12.10 37.50 -0.62
C ASP A 24 -11.10 37.42 0.53
N ARG A 25 -11.22 38.31 1.53
CA ARG A 25 -10.33 38.37 2.71
C ARG A 25 -10.14 37.00 3.32
N ALA A 26 -11.26 36.31 3.47
CA ALA A 26 -11.38 35.01 4.04
C ALA A 26 -10.52 33.99 3.26
N ALA A 27 -10.55 34.00 1.93
CA ALA A 27 -9.83 33.05 1.08
C ALA A 27 -8.32 33.29 1.10
N VAL A 28 -7.90 34.57 1.00
CA VAL A 28 -6.47 34.94 1.01
C VAL A 28 -5.81 34.57 2.35
N LEU A 29 -6.51 34.80 3.48
CA LEU A 29 -6.04 34.38 4.81
C LEU A 29 -5.84 32.86 4.92
N ASN A 30 -6.81 32.09 4.42
CA ASN A 30 -6.73 30.63 4.42
C ASN A 30 -5.57 30.13 3.54
N ASN A 31 -5.35 30.75 2.38
CA ASN A 31 -4.25 30.40 1.48
C ASN A 31 -2.88 30.65 2.12
N LEU A 32 -2.70 31.81 2.77
CA LEU A 32 -1.47 32.10 3.50
C LEU A 32 -1.26 31.11 4.66
N GLY A 33 -2.33 30.81 5.41
CA GLY A 33 -2.29 29.80 6.48
C GLY A 33 -1.85 28.43 5.98
N ASN A 34 -2.34 27.99 4.82
CA ASN A 34 -1.92 26.73 4.20
C ASN A 34 -0.45 26.72 3.78
N LEU A 35 0.03 27.81 3.16
CA LEU A 35 1.43 27.93 2.75
C LEU A 35 2.39 27.89 3.96
N LEU A 36 2.04 28.59 5.03
CA LEU A 36 2.81 28.57 6.28
C LEU A 36 2.74 27.22 6.98
N GLY A 37 1.59 26.54 6.96
CA GLY A 37 1.47 25.16 7.43
C GLY A 37 2.39 24.20 6.66
N ASN A 38 2.47 24.35 5.34
CA ASN A 38 3.39 23.59 4.49
C ASN A 38 4.86 23.92 4.77
N SER A 39 5.17 25.20 5.01
CA SER A 39 6.50 25.63 5.46
C SER A 39 6.87 24.91 6.77
N TYR A 40 6.00 24.96 7.77
CA TYR A 40 6.19 24.26 9.05
C TYR A 40 6.45 22.76 8.88
N LEU A 41 5.74 22.07 7.97
CA LEU A 41 5.98 20.64 7.75
C LEU A 41 7.41 20.34 7.24
N ARG A 42 8.02 21.29 6.52
CA ARG A 42 9.38 21.18 5.97
C ARG A 42 10.44 21.68 6.93
N THR A 43 10.26 22.87 7.49
CA THR A 43 11.26 23.60 8.30
C THR A 43 11.13 23.29 9.79
N ARG A 44 9.97 22.78 10.23
CA ARG A 44 9.59 22.61 11.63
C ARG A 44 9.53 23.93 12.43
N SER A 45 9.45 25.08 11.73
CA SER A 45 9.33 26.43 12.32
C SER A 45 8.02 26.62 13.09
N MET A 46 8.11 26.81 14.40
CA MET A 46 6.91 27.01 15.23
C MET A 46 6.21 28.34 14.94
N ASP A 47 6.97 29.38 14.55
CA ASP A 47 6.42 30.69 14.23
C ASP A 47 5.48 30.63 13.01
N ASP A 48 5.88 29.86 11.97
CA ASP A 48 5.05 29.63 10.79
C ASP A 48 3.75 28.90 11.17
N LEU A 49 3.83 27.91 12.07
CA LEU A 49 2.65 27.17 12.51
C LEU A 49 1.69 28.04 13.34
N GLU A 50 2.22 28.85 14.24
CA GLU A 50 1.41 29.75 15.08
C GLU A 50 0.76 30.85 14.25
N GLU A 51 1.48 31.39 13.27
CA GLU A 51 0.91 32.32 12.30
C GLU A 51 -0.16 31.66 11.44
N ALA A 52 0.08 30.45 10.93
CA ALA A 52 -0.90 29.70 10.17
C ALA A 52 -2.21 29.50 10.95
N ILE A 53 -2.12 29.07 12.21
CA ILE A 53 -3.29 28.87 13.07
C ILE A 53 -4.06 30.18 13.26
N ARG A 54 -3.34 31.29 13.52
CA ARG A 54 -3.96 32.61 13.70
C ARG A 54 -4.73 33.05 12.44
N LEU A 55 -4.10 32.96 11.28
CA LEU A 55 -4.69 33.38 10.00
C LEU A 55 -5.87 32.48 9.59
N THR A 56 -5.75 31.16 9.74
CA THR A 56 -6.86 30.26 9.43
C THR A 56 -8.02 30.42 10.42
N ARG A 57 -7.75 30.76 11.70
CA ARG A 57 -8.81 31.08 12.67
C ARG A 57 -9.55 32.36 12.28
N GLU A 58 -8.83 33.43 11.91
CA GLU A 58 -9.44 34.66 11.37
C GLU A 58 -10.28 34.35 10.13
N ALA A 59 -9.76 33.50 9.22
CA ALA A 59 -10.47 33.07 8.03
C ALA A 59 -11.78 32.32 8.34
N VAL A 60 -11.83 31.51 9.42
CA VAL A 60 -13.06 30.84 9.88
C VAL A 60 -14.04 31.85 10.49
N GLU A 61 -13.57 32.82 11.25
CA GLU A 61 -14.42 33.83 11.90
C GLU A 61 -15.15 34.73 10.90
N VAL A 62 -14.46 35.16 9.84
CA VAL A 62 -15.05 36.02 8.80
C VAL A 62 -15.91 35.25 7.79
N THR A 63 -15.87 33.91 7.78
CA THR A 63 -16.71 33.10 6.90
C THR A 63 -18.08 32.81 7.52
N PRO A 64 -19.19 33.18 6.85
CA PRO A 64 -20.54 32.88 7.33
C PRO A 64 -20.75 31.40 7.65
N LYS A 65 -21.53 31.10 8.69
CA LYS A 65 -21.81 29.72 9.13
C LYS A 65 -22.39 28.82 8.03
N ASN A 66 -23.12 29.41 7.10
CA ASN A 66 -23.83 28.71 6.04
C ASN A 66 -23.01 28.64 4.75
N SER A 67 -21.78 29.19 4.73
CA SER A 67 -20.92 29.11 3.57
C SER A 67 -20.31 27.70 3.46
N PRO A 68 -20.40 27.05 2.29
CA PRO A 68 -19.72 25.78 2.02
C PRO A 68 -18.20 25.83 2.27
N ASP A 69 -17.58 27.00 2.09
CA ASP A 69 -16.13 27.19 2.25
C ASP A 69 -15.72 27.15 3.72
N ARG A 70 -16.67 27.35 4.64
CA ARG A 70 -16.43 27.25 6.09
C ARG A 70 -15.88 25.89 6.46
N ALA A 71 -16.41 24.82 5.87
CA ALA A 71 -15.95 23.47 6.14
C ALA A 71 -14.46 23.32 5.78
N ILE A 72 -14.02 23.83 4.62
CA ILE A 72 -12.61 23.78 4.17
C ILE A 72 -11.70 24.43 5.21
N ARG A 73 -12.04 25.65 5.63
CA ARG A 73 -11.24 26.43 6.59
C ARG A 73 -11.19 25.76 7.96
N LEU A 74 -12.31 25.23 8.44
CA LEU A 74 -12.39 24.47 9.70
C LEU A 74 -11.51 23.21 9.66
N SER A 75 -11.51 22.50 8.54
CA SER A 75 -10.66 21.32 8.34
C SER A 75 -9.16 21.70 8.35
N ASN A 76 -8.79 22.79 7.69
CA ASN A 76 -7.40 23.29 7.69
C ASN A 76 -6.98 23.70 9.10
N LEU A 77 -7.84 24.43 9.82
CA LEU A 77 -7.59 24.82 11.21
C LEU A 77 -7.40 23.59 12.10
N GLY A 78 -8.27 22.58 11.98
CA GLY A 78 -8.16 21.33 12.72
C GLY A 78 -6.85 20.59 12.47
N ALA A 79 -6.39 20.55 11.22
CA ALA A 79 -5.10 19.94 10.86
C ALA A 79 -3.92 20.70 11.48
N LEU A 80 -3.92 22.04 11.43
CA LEU A 80 -2.87 22.88 12.02
C LEU A 80 -2.81 22.73 13.55
N LEU A 81 -3.97 22.74 14.22
CA LEU A 81 -4.07 22.52 15.66
C LEU A 81 -3.59 21.11 16.06
N GLY A 82 -3.96 20.09 15.30
CA GLY A 82 -3.45 18.72 15.48
C GLY A 82 -1.93 18.64 15.33
N ASN A 83 -1.36 19.35 14.35
CA ASN A 83 0.09 19.44 14.17
C ASN A 83 0.78 20.13 15.34
N ARG A 84 0.22 21.22 15.88
CA ARG A 84 0.76 21.90 17.06
C ARG A 84 0.70 21.01 18.29
N HIS A 85 -0.44 20.37 18.52
CA HIS A 85 -0.60 19.37 19.57
C HIS A 85 0.46 18.26 19.49
N LEU A 86 0.72 17.71 18.31
CA LEU A 86 1.75 16.68 18.13
C LEU A 86 3.16 17.13 18.54
N ARG A 87 3.47 18.43 18.46
CA ARG A 87 4.79 18.97 18.84
C ARG A 87 4.93 19.32 20.30
N ILE A 88 3.94 20.00 20.86
CA ILE A 88 4.06 20.58 22.20
C ILE A 88 3.14 19.91 23.22
N GLY A 89 2.31 18.94 22.79
CA GLY A 89 1.43 18.18 23.69
C GLY A 89 0.23 18.94 24.22
N SER A 90 -0.13 20.08 23.63
CA SER A 90 -1.25 20.92 24.08
C SER A 90 -2.59 20.19 23.94
N MET A 91 -3.19 19.78 25.07
CA MET A 91 -4.50 19.11 25.06
C MET A 91 -5.62 20.04 24.62
N ASN A 92 -5.52 21.34 24.92
CA ASN A 92 -6.49 22.34 24.47
C ASN A 92 -6.53 22.45 22.94
N ASP A 93 -5.36 22.41 22.28
CA ASP A 93 -5.30 22.41 20.81
C ASP A 93 -5.94 21.14 20.22
N LEU A 94 -5.77 19.98 20.87
CA LEU A 94 -6.40 18.74 20.42
C LEU A 94 -7.92 18.76 20.59
N GLU A 95 -8.42 19.30 21.69
CA GLU A 95 -9.86 19.49 21.94
C GLU A 95 -10.48 20.48 20.94
N GLU A 96 -9.77 21.58 20.66
CA GLU A 96 -10.17 22.52 19.62
C GLU A 96 -10.16 21.86 18.24
N ALA A 97 -9.11 21.10 17.90
CA ALA A 97 -9.00 20.37 16.64
C ALA A 97 -10.18 19.42 16.41
N ILE A 98 -10.58 18.66 17.44
CA ILE A 98 -11.74 17.76 17.38
C ILE A 98 -13.04 18.57 17.17
N ARG A 99 -13.22 19.68 17.91
CA ARG A 99 -14.42 20.52 17.79
C ARG A 99 -14.56 21.08 16.37
N VAL A 100 -13.50 21.67 15.82
CA VAL A 100 -13.55 22.26 14.47
C VAL A 100 -13.63 21.19 13.38
N ALA A 101 -13.03 20.00 13.58
CA ALA A 101 -13.17 18.89 12.66
C ALA A 101 -14.61 18.34 12.61
N ARG A 102 -15.30 18.26 13.76
CA ARG A 102 -16.74 17.92 13.81
C ARG A 102 -17.59 18.96 13.10
N GLU A 103 -17.35 20.26 13.37
CA GLU A 103 -18.06 21.34 12.67
C GLU A 103 -17.82 21.28 11.14
N ALA A 104 -16.60 20.94 10.71
CA ALA A 104 -16.31 20.76 9.28
C ALA A 104 -17.10 19.60 8.66
N VAL A 105 -17.24 18.47 9.38
CA VAL A 105 -18.04 17.32 8.94
C VAL A 105 -19.53 17.71 8.88
N ASP A 106 -20.06 18.37 9.90
CA ASP A 106 -21.46 18.78 9.96
C ASP A 106 -21.82 19.83 8.89
N ALA A 107 -20.88 20.70 8.54
CA ALA A 107 -21.05 21.70 7.49
C ALA A 107 -20.92 21.12 6.06
N THR A 108 -20.58 19.84 5.92
CA THR A 108 -20.36 19.20 4.61
C THR A 108 -21.57 18.37 4.20
N PRO A 109 -22.14 18.59 3.00
CA PRO A 109 -23.21 17.75 2.48
C PRO A 109 -22.82 16.27 2.44
N LYS A 110 -23.78 15.38 2.69
CA LYS A 110 -23.54 13.93 2.81
C LYS A 110 -23.06 13.27 1.52
N ASP A 111 -23.41 13.87 0.39
CA ASP A 111 -23.06 13.48 -0.97
C ASP A 111 -21.77 14.16 -1.46
N SER A 112 -21.19 15.07 -0.66
CA SER A 112 -19.97 15.78 -1.05
C SER A 112 -18.77 14.83 -1.12
N PRO A 113 -17.98 14.89 -2.20
CA PRO A 113 -16.74 14.11 -2.32
C PRO A 113 -15.71 14.45 -1.23
N ASP A 114 -15.78 15.65 -0.65
CA ASP A 114 -14.83 16.13 0.35
C ASP A 114 -15.16 15.59 1.76
N LEU A 115 -16.33 14.99 1.94
CA LEU A 115 -16.77 14.46 3.22
C LEU A 115 -15.79 13.40 3.76
N ALA A 116 -15.29 12.49 2.93
CA ALA A 116 -14.34 11.47 3.37
C ALA A 116 -13.00 12.07 3.82
N ILE A 117 -12.54 13.16 3.20
CA ILE A 117 -11.31 13.86 3.61
C ILE A 117 -11.50 14.40 5.04
N ARG A 118 -12.66 15.02 5.30
CA ARG A 118 -12.99 15.59 6.61
C ARG A 118 -13.20 14.52 7.67
N LEU A 119 -13.86 13.41 7.32
CA LEU A 119 -14.01 12.25 8.19
C LEU A 119 -12.66 11.62 8.52
N ASN A 120 -11.74 11.50 7.55
CA ASN A 120 -10.38 11.04 7.82
C ASN A 120 -9.65 11.99 8.80
N ASN A 121 -9.78 13.30 8.62
CA ASN A 121 -9.18 14.28 9.54
C ASN A 121 -9.75 14.16 10.95
N LEU A 122 -11.08 14.07 11.08
CA LEU A 122 -11.76 13.87 12.36
C LEU A 122 -11.32 12.54 13.01
N GLY A 123 -11.30 11.45 12.26
CA GLY A 123 -10.86 10.15 12.75
C GLY A 123 -9.41 10.15 13.24
N ASN A 124 -8.52 10.88 12.55
CA ASN A 124 -7.11 11.01 12.97
C ASN A 124 -6.97 11.75 14.30
N VAL A 125 -7.66 12.88 14.48
CA VAL A 125 -7.58 13.64 15.75
C VAL A 125 -8.24 12.90 16.91
N LEU A 126 -9.33 12.17 16.66
CA LEU A 126 -9.96 11.30 17.65
C LEU A 126 -9.05 10.12 18.05
N SER A 127 -8.41 9.48 17.07
CA SER A 127 -7.45 8.39 17.32
C SER A 127 -6.25 8.88 18.15
N ASN A 128 -5.77 10.11 17.90
CA ASN A 128 -4.71 10.74 18.68
C ASN A 128 -5.16 10.99 20.12
N ARG A 129 -6.38 11.48 20.34
CA ARG A 129 -6.89 11.65 21.70
C ARG A 129 -7.07 10.31 22.40
N HIS A 130 -7.58 9.29 21.71
CA HIS A 130 -7.68 7.94 22.24
C HIS A 130 -6.33 7.40 22.71
N SER A 131 -5.28 7.48 21.87
CA SER A 131 -3.96 6.94 22.24
C SER A 131 -3.35 7.59 23.49
N ARG A 132 -3.75 8.82 23.83
CA ARG A 132 -3.29 9.55 25.01
C ARG A 132 -4.17 9.36 26.25
N THR A 133 -5.48 9.24 26.05
CA THR A 133 -6.47 9.25 27.14
C THR A 133 -7.07 7.88 27.44
N GLY A 134 -6.92 6.92 26.52
CA GLY A 134 -7.63 5.64 26.56
C GLY A 134 -9.13 5.75 26.27
N SER A 135 -9.62 6.91 25.78
CA SER A 135 -11.05 7.13 25.52
C SER A 135 -11.58 6.18 24.44
N MET A 136 -12.33 5.15 24.85
CA MET A 136 -12.93 4.19 23.92
C MET A 136 -14.02 4.82 23.04
N ASN A 137 -14.71 5.85 23.53
CA ASN A 137 -15.69 6.57 22.73
C ASN A 137 -15.04 7.26 21.53
N ASP A 138 -13.84 7.82 21.71
CA ASP A 138 -13.12 8.45 20.61
C ASP A 138 -12.59 7.44 19.59
N LEU A 139 -12.13 6.28 20.06
CA LEU A 139 -11.74 5.18 19.17
C LEU A 139 -12.93 4.72 18.33
N GLU A 140 -14.10 4.54 18.94
CA GLU A 140 -15.29 4.09 18.24
C GLU A 140 -15.84 5.14 17.27
N GLU A 141 -15.76 6.42 17.62
CA GLU A 141 -16.09 7.51 16.70
C GLU A 141 -15.08 7.58 15.54
N ALA A 142 -13.77 7.47 15.81
CA ALA A 142 -12.76 7.44 14.77
C ALA A 142 -12.98 6.27 13.79
N ARG A 143 -13.27 5.07 14.32
CA ARG A 143 -13.59 3.88 13.52
C ARG A 143 -14.79 4.12 12.61
N ARG A 144 -15.87 4.73 13.13
CA ARG A 144 -17.03 5.10 12.32
C ARG A 144 -16.67 6.09 11.21
N CYS A 145 -15.88 7.13 11.51
CA CYS A 145 -15.43 8.09 10.52
C CYS A 145 -14.65 7.42 9.39
N PHE A 146 -13.65 6.60 9.71
CA PHE A 146 -12.85 5.90 8.70
C PHE A 146 -13.68 4.88 7.91
N ASN A 147 -14.61 4.17 8.56
CA ASN A 147 -15.44 3.19 7.86
C ASN A 147 -16.40 3.86 6.86
N VAL A 148 -16.96 5.02 7.20
CA VAL A 148 -17.76 5.80 6.25
C VAL A 148 -16.87 6.29 5.10
N ALA A 149 -15.68 6.82 5.39
CA ALA A 149 -14.75 7.31 4.38
C ALA A 149 -14.27 6.21 3.42
N LEU A 150 -13.98 5.00 3.89
CA LEU A 150 -13.58 3.85 3.06
C LEU A 150 -14.67 3.45 2.06
N ASN A 151 -15.92 3.49 2.51
CA ASN A 151 -17.08 3.00 1.76
C ASN A 151 -17.82 4.10 0.97
N HIS A 152 -17.31 5.34 0.96
CA HIS A 152 -17.93 6.43 0.25
C HIS A 152 -17.58 6.39 -1.26
N PRO A 153 -18.53 6.06 -2.16
CA PRO A 153 -18.23 5.82 -3.58
C PRO A 153 -17.76 7.08 -4.31
N GLU A 154 -18.24 8.25 -3.91
CA GLU A 154 -17.89 9.53 -4.54
C GLU A 154 -16.46 9.98 -4.28
N CYS A 155 -15.78 9.36 -3.32
CA CYS A 155 -14.49 9.85 -2.85
C CYS A 155 -13.33 9.28 -3.67
N PRO A 156 -12.26 10.05 -3.86
CA PRO A 156 -11.06 9.57 -4.56
C PRO A 156 -10.52 8.27 -3.94
N ILE A 157 -10.05 7.36 -4.79
CA ILE A 157 -9.59 6.03 -4.37
C ILE A 157 -8.48 6.13 -3.32
N ASN A 158 -7.53 7.06 -3.47
CA ASN A 158 -6.46 7.29 -2.52
C ASN A 158 -6.97 7.68 -1.11
N VAL A 159 -8.05 8.46 -1.00
CA VAL A 159 -8.68 8.87 0.28
C VAL A 159 -9.34 7.67 0.95
N ARG A 160 -10.01 6.81 0.16
CA ARG A 160 -10.65 5.57 0.63
C ARG A 160 -9.61 4.56 1.12
N ILE A 161 -8.53 4.35 0.37
CA ILE A 161 -7.40 3.50 0.79
C ILE A 161 -6.78 4.06 2.07
N THR A 162 -6.63 5.38 2.19
CA THR A 162 -6.12 6.01 3.41
C THR A 162 -7.02 5.73 4.62
N ALA A 163 -8.34 5.78 4.45
CA ALA A 163 -9.29 5.45 5.52
C ALA A 163 -9.17 3.97 5.94
N GLY A 164 -9.14 3.06 4.95
CA GLY A 164 -8.91 1.63 5.18
C GLY A 164 -7.62 1.35 5.93
N ARG A 165 -6.53 2.07 5.59
CA ARG A 165 -5.27 2.01 6.32
C ARG A 165 -5.43 2.39 7.78
N GLN A 166 -6.13 3.49 8.07
CA GLN A 166 -6.29 3.94 9.46
C GLN A 166 -7.11 2.93 10.28
N LEU A 167 -8.06 2.22 9.68
CA LEU A 167 -8.77 1.13 10.35
C LEU A 167 -7.85 -0.07 10.62
N LEU A 168 -7.06 -0.47 9.63
CA LEU A 168 -6.17 -1.63 9.72
C LEU A 168 -4.99 -1.42 10.68
N SER A 169 -4.64 -0.16 10.99
CA SER A 169 -3.60 0.18 11.96
C SER A 169 -4.09 0.23 13.41
N LEU A 170 -5.40 0.11 13.66
CA LEU A 170 -5.95 0.11 15.02
C LEU A 170 -5.50 -1.16 15.77
N LEU A 171 -5.03 -1.00 17.00
CA LEU A 171 -4.42 -2.08 17.79
C LEU A 171 -5.39 -3.24 18.08
N ASP A 172 -6.69 -2.94 18.13
CA ASP A 172 -7.77 -3.87 18.42
C ASP A 172 -8.44 -4.44 17.16
N ILE A 173 -7.92 -4.15 15.96
CA ILE A 173 -8.56 -4.57 14.69
C ILE A 173 -8.83 -6.08 14.64
N LEU A 174 -7.96 -6.91 15.21
CA LEU A 174 -8.14 -8.36 15.24
C LEU A 174 -9.38 -8.79 16.05
N GLN A 175 -9.80 -8.00 17.04
CA GLN A 175 -10.99 -8.27 17.86
C GLN A 175 -12.30 -8.10 17.07
N GLU A 176 -12.27 -7.38 15.94
CA GLU A 176 -13.43 -7.20 15.08
C GLU A 176 -13.78 -8.44 14.22
N GLY A 177 -12.94 -9.47 14.26
CA GLY A 177 -13.19 -10.74 13.60
C GLY A 177 -13.50 -10.55 12.12
N HIS A 178 -14.68 -11.02 11.67
CA HIS A 178 -15.04 -10.97 10.26
C HIS A 178 -15.11 -9.54 9.68
N ARG A 179 -15.40 -8.51 10.49
CA ARG A 179 -15.42 -7.11 9.99
C ARG A 179 -14.02 -6.64 9.59
N ALA A 180 -12.99 -6.98 10.35
CA ALA A 180 -11.60 -6.69 9.99
C ALA A 180 -11.23 -7.29 8.63
N TYR A 181 -11.67 -8.51 8.37
CA TYR A 181 -11.47 -9.14 7.06
C TYR A 181 -12.17 -8.39 5.92
N LEU A 182 -13.39 -7.90 6.13
CA LEU A 182 -14.10 -7.10 5.12
C LEU A 182 -13.39 -5.78 4.86
N ILE A 183 -12.96 -5.07 5.91
CA ILE A 183 -12.17 -3.82 5.78
C ILE A 183 -10.89 -4.08 4.98
N ALA A 184 -10.15 -5.13 5.35
CA ALA A 184 -8.92 -5.52 4.67
C ALA A 184 -9.16 -5.85 3.20
N LYS A 185 -10.18 -6.66 2.91
CA LYS A 185 -10.56 -7.06 1.55
C LYS A 185 -10.95 -5.85 0.71
N THR A 186 -11.87 -5.01 1.18
CA THR A 186 -12.31 -3.80 0.48
C THR A 186 -11.14 -2.86 0.20
N THR A 187 -10.24 -2.67 1.17
CA THR A 187 -9.05 -1.82 0.99
C THR A 187 -8.13 -2.36 -0.09
N ILE A 188 -7.87 -3.67 -0.11
CA ILE A 188 -6.99 -4.32 -1.10
C ILE A 188 -7.61 -4.33 -2.51
N GLU A 189 -8.93 -4.49 -2.64
CA GLU A 189 -9.61 -4.48 -3.94
C GLU A 189 -9.60 -3.10 -4.62
N LEU A 190 -9.39 -2.02 -3.86
CA LEU A 190 -9.23 -0.67 -4.40
C LEU A 190 -7.84 -0.43 -5.00
N VAL A 191 -6.82 -1.17 -4.55
CA VAL A 191 -5.42 -0.93 -4.92
C VAL A 191 -5.15 -1.06 -6.43
N PRO A 192 -5.67 -2.07 -7.16
CA PRO A 192 -5.51 -2.15 -8.63
C PRO A 192 -6.21 -1.04 -9.42
N LEU A 193 -7.16 -0.33 -8.80
CA LEU A 193 -7.91 0.76 -9.42
C LEU A 193 -7.21 2.12 -9.27
N LEU A 194 -6.10 2.18 -8.55
CA LEU A 194 -5.29 3.39 -8.42
C LEU A 194 -4.53 3.67 -9.74
N ALA A 195 -4.58 4.91 -10.24
CA ALA A 195 -4.01 5.27 -11.54
C ALA A 195 -2.48 5.52 -11.45
N PRO A 196 -1.62 4.85 -12.25
CA PRO A 196 -0.19 5.14 -12.25
C PRO A 196 0.24 6.57 -12.68
N PRO A 197 -0.49 7.29 -13.55
CA PRO A 197 -0.13 8.67 -13.92
C PRO A 197 -0.41 9.72 -12.83
N SER A 198 -1.27 9.43 -11.84
CA SER A 198 -1.68 10.41 -10.80
C SER A 198 -0.61 10.66 -9.74
N LEU A 199 0.50 9.90 -9.75
CA LEU A 199 1.51 9.94 -8.71
C LEU A 199 2.84 10.46 -9.25
N GLN A 200 3.40 11.50 -8.62
CA GLN A 200 4.80 11.85 -8.82
C GLN A 200 5.68 10.66 -8.40
N ASN A 201 6.89 10.52 -8.96
CA ASN A 201 7.72 9.31 -8.74
C ASN A 201 7.99 9.01 -7.25
N THR A 202 8.06 10.03 -6.40
CA THR A 202 8.16 9.92 -4.94
C THR A 202 6.87 9.39 -4.30
N ASP A 203 5.70 9.87 -4.72
CA ASP A 203 4.40 9.42 -4.20
C ASP A 203 4.10 7.98 -4.64
N LYS A 204 4.54 7.60 -5.84
CA LYS A 204 4.52 6.21 -6.31
C LYS A 204 5.27 5.31 -5.34
N GLN A 205 6.55 5.61 -5.06
CA GLN A 205 7.35 4.77 -4.18
C GLN A 205 6.77 4.68 -2.76
N HIS A 206 6.22 5.79 -2.25
CA HIS A 206 5.56 5.83 -0.95
C HIS A 206 4.31 4.95 -0.89
N LEU A 207 3.39 5.08 -1.86
CA LEU A 207 2.17 4.28 -1.91
C LEU A 207 2.44 2.81 -2.21
N LEU A 208 3.43 2.51 -3.06
CA LEU A 208 3.86 1.13 -3.34
C LEU A 208 4.45 0.46 -2.10
N SER A 209 5.30 1.16 -1.35
CA SER A 209 5.84 0.68 -0.09
C SER A 209 4.72 0.39 0.92
N GLN A 210 3.69 1.25 0.96
CA GLN A 210 2.53 1.07 1.82
C GLN A 210 1.64 -0.11 1.40
N ALA A 211 1.40 -0.31 0.11
CA ALA A 211 0.61 -1.43 -0.41
C ALA A 211 1.18 -2.80 0.01
N VAL A 212 2.52 -2.94 0.09
CA VAL A 212 3.16 -4.16 0.62
C VAL A 212 2.75 -4.44 2.06
N GLY A 213 2.81 -3.42 2.92
CA GLY A 213 2.42 -3.55 4.33
C GLY A 213 0.94 -3.91 4.50
N PHE A 214 0.08 -3.37 3.64
CA PHE A 214 -1.37 -3.65 3.69
C PHE A 214 -1.69 -5.06 3.23
N ALA A 215 -1.08 -5.53 2.14
CA ALA A 215 -1.30 -6.89 1.64
C ALA A 215 -0.93 -7.92 2.72
N SER A 216 0.21 -7.74 3.38
CA SER A 216 0.65 -8.62 4.45
C SER A 216 -0.24 -8.60 5.68
N SER A 217 -0.75 -7.42 6.06
CA SER A 217 -1.70 -7.27 7.17
C SER A 217 -3.06 -7.87 6.84
N ALA A 218 -3.56 -7.67 5.62
CA ALA A 218 -4.81 -8.26 5.14
C ALA A 218 -4.77 -9.80 5.15
N ALA A 219 -3.66 -10.37 4.69
CA ALA A 219 -3.42 -11.81 4.74
C ALA A 219 -3.37 -12.34 6.17
N ALA A 220 -2.64 -11.65 7.06
CA ALA A 220 -2.58 -11.98 8.48
C ALA A 220 -3.97 -11.95 9.14
N ILE A 221 -4.79 -10.94 8.83
CA ILE A 221 -6.18 -10.85 9.31
C ILE A 221 -7.00 -12.02 8.78
N ALA A 222 -6.93 -12.33 7.49
CA ALA A 222 -7.66 -13.45 6.89
C ALA A 222 -7.33 -14.79 7.56
N LEU A 223 -6.06 -15.03 7.88
CA LEU A 223 -5.64 -16.21 8.62
C LEU A 223 -6.13 -16.20 10.07
N HIS A 224 -6.02 -15.06 10.76
CA HIS A 224 -6.48 -14.90 12.13
C HIS A 224 -7.98 -15.21 12.27
N VAL A 225 -8.80 -14.77 11.31
CA VAL A 225 -10.25 -15.00 11.32
C VAL A 225 -10.68 -16.35 10.72
N GLY A 226 -9.72 -17.23 10.40
CA GLY A 226 -9.98 -18.59 9.94
C GLY A 226 -10.48 -18.71 8.50
N LYS A 227 -10.20 -17.76 7.60
CA LYS A 227 -10.56 -17.86 6.17
C LYS A 227 -9.69 -18.87 5.40
N GLY A 228 -8.57 -19.28 5.97
CA GLY A 228 -7.65 -20.26 5.39
C GLY A 228 -6.61 -19.66 4.43
N PRO A 229 -5.73 -20.51 3.85
CA PRO A 229 -4.59 -20.05 3.07
C PRO A 229 -4.99 -19.37 1.76
N ILE A 230 -5.99 -19.88 1.04
CA ILE A 230 -6.32 -19.40 -0.30
C ILE A 230 -6.76 -17.93 -0.28
N PRO A 231 -7.74 -17.50 0.54
CA PRO A 231 -8.08 -16.08 0.63
C PRO A 231 -6.90 -15.20 1.07
N ALA A 232 -6.01 -15.70 1.92
CA ALA A 232 -4.81 -14.97 2.34
C ALA A 232 -3.83 -14.77 1.18
N ILE A 233 -3.60 -15.81 0.36
CA ILE A 233 -2.79 -15.72 -0.87
C ILE A 233 -3.44 -14.77 -1.87
N GLU A 234 -4.77 -14.83 -2.06
CA GLU A 234 -5.48 -13.93 -2.96
C GLU A 234 -5.27 -12.46 -2.56
N LEU A 235 -5.41 -12.13 -1.27
CA LEU A 235 -5.16 -10.78 -0.77
C LEU A 235 -3.70 -10.33 -0.96
N LEU A 236 -2.73 -11.23 -0.77
CA LEU A 236 -1.31 -10.95 -1.02
C LEU A 236 -1.05 -10.63 -2.49
N GLU A 237 -1.56 -11.47 -3.40
CA GLU A 237 -1.33 -11.31 -4.83
C GLU A 237 -2.05 -10.06 -5.38
N THR A 238 -3.29 -9.79 -4.93
CA THR A 238 -4.03 -8.57 -5.33
C THR A 238 -3.32 -7.31 -4.83
N GLY A 239 -2.89 -7.27 -3.57
CA GLY A 239 -2.20 -6.11 -3.01
C GLY A 239 -0.79 -5.89 -3.58
N ARG A 240 -0.10 -6.96 -3.98
CA ARG A 240 1.21 -6.89 -4.65
C ARG A 240 1.14 -6.56 -6.12
N GLY A 241 -0.03 -6.72 -6.75
CA GLY A 241 -0.30 -6.41 -8.16
C GLY A 241 0.21 -5.05 -8.64
N VAL A 242 0.43 -4.11 -7.73
CA VAL A 242 0.83 -2.72 -8.02
C VAL A 242 2.34 -2.47 -7.87
N LEU A 243 3.15 -3.41 -7.36
CA LEU A 243 4.61 -3.27 -7.22
C LEU A 243 5.35 -3.21 -8.57
N ALA A 244 6.58 -2.70 -8.63
CA ALA A 244 7.32 -2.55 -9.90
C ALA A 244 7.38 -3.82 -10.78
N SER A 245 7.55 -5.01 -10.19
CA SER A 245 7.52 -6.30 -10.90
C SER A 245 6.10 -6.72 -11.30
N SER A 246 5.09 -6.35 -10.52
CA SER A 246 3.68 -6.66 -10.78
C SER A 246 2.95 -5.61 -11.60
N LEU A 247 3.49 -4.39 -11.72
CA LEU A 247 3.15 -3.42 -12.76
C LEU A 247 3.41 -4.04 -14.13
N GLN A 248 4.43 -4.89 -14.25
CA GLN A 248 4.64 -5.68 -15.46
C GLN A 248 3.54 -6.73 -15.66
N ASP A 249 3.06 -7.39 -14.61
CA ASP A 249 1.92 -8.32 -14.68
C ASP A 249 0.61 -7.61 -15.05
N MET A 250 0.28 -6.48 -14.42
CA MET A 250 -0.87 -5.65 -14.79
C MET A 250 -0.73 -5.06 -16.20
N ARG A 251 0.48 -4.63 -16.59
CA ARG A 251 0.76 -4.22 -17.97
C ARG A 251 0.59 -5.39 -18.93
N THR A 252 0.92 -6.62 -18.55
CA THR A 252 0.76 -7.82 -19.38
C THR A 252 -0.72 -8.15 -19.57
N ASP A 253 -1.50 -8.16 -18.49
CA ASP A 253 -2.95 -8.36 -18.54
C ASP A 253 -3.62 -7.27 -19.39
N LEU A 254 -3.27 -6.00 -19.15
CA LEU A 254 -3.85 -4.87 -19.87
C LEU A 254 -3.40 -4.83 -21.34
N SER A 255 -2.16 -5.24 -21.63
CA SER A 255 -1.65 -5.33 -23.01
C SER A 255 -2.32 -6.49 -23.76
N THR A 256 -2.54 -7.63 -23.09
CA THR A 256 -3.29 -8.76 -23.67
C THR A 256 -4.75 -8.37 -23.89
N LEU A 257 -5.36 -7.65 -22.94
CA LEU A 257 -6.70 -7.09 -23.08
C LEU A 257 -6.76 -6.08 -24.23
N HIS A 258 -5.76 -5.21 -24.37
CA HIS A 258 -5.69 -4.23 -25.45
C HIS A 258 -5.56 -4.89 -26.82
N GLN A 259 -4.80 -5.99 -26.92
CA GLN A 259 -4.65 -6.74 -28.16
C GLN A 259 -5.94 -7.46 -28.59
N GLN A 260 -6.66 -8.08 -27.65
CA GLN A 260 -7.85 -8.89 -27.97
C GLN A 260 -9.15 -8.08 -27.95
N TYR A 261 -9.25 -7.09 -27.05
CA TYR A 261 -10.44 -6.29 -26.77
C TYR A 261 -10.07 -4.80 -26.54
N PRO A 262 -9.57 -4.09 -27.57
CA PRO A 262 -9.01 -2.74 -27.44
C PRO A 262 -9.97 -1.72 -26.82
N GLU A 263 -11.26 -1.80 -27.15
CA GLU A 263 -12.29 -0.91 -26.61
C GLU A 263 -12.51 -1.12 -25.11
N LEU A 264 -12.52 -2.37 -24.62
CA LEU A 264 -12.64 -2.67 -23.20
C LEU A 264 -11.40 -2.20 -22.42
N ALA A 265 -10.21 -2.37 -23.00
CA ALA A 265 -8.98 -1.86 -22.41
C ALA A 265 -8.98 -0.32 -22.32
N ARG A 266 -9.42 0.37 -23.37
CA ARG A 266 -9.51 1.84 -23.37
C ARG A 266 -10.51 2.33 -22.31
N SER A 267 -11.72 1.78 -22.29
CA SER A 267 -12.72 2.12 -21.29
C SER A 267 -12.23 1.84 -19.86
N PHE A 268 -11.46 0.77 -19.65
CA PHE A 268 -10.93 0.45 -18.33
C PHE A 268 -9.95 1.53 -17.85
N VAL A 269 -9.01 1.91 -18.73
CA VAL A 269 -8.05 2.98 -18.42
C VAL A 269 -8.76 4.31 -18.19
N GLU A 270 -9.72 4.67 -19.05
CA GLU A 270 -10.49 5.91 -18.92
C GLU A 270 -11.27 5.98 -17.60
N LEU A 271 -12.01 4.92 -17.24
CA LEU A 271 -12.77 4.90 -15.99
C LEU A 271 -11.84 4.88 -14.77
N ARG A 272 -10.70 4.17 -14.84
CA ARG A 272 -9.72 4.15 -13.76
C ARG A 272 -9.14 5.55 -13.53
N ASP A 273 -8.75 6.24 -14.61
CA ASP A 273 -8.17 7.57 -14.52
C ASP A 273 -9.21 8.63 -14.09
N GLN A 274 -10.51 8.42 -14.36
CA GLN A 274 -11.59 9.25 -13.81
C GLN A 274 -11.87 8.99 -12.33
N LEU A 275 -11.62 7.78 -11.82
CA LEU A 275 -11.78 7.45 -10.40
C LEU A 275 -10.68 8.07 -9.52
N ASP A 276 -9.49 8.26 -10.08
CA ASP A 276 -8.32 8.81 -9.41
C ASP A 276 -7.59 9.80 -10.35
N PRO A 277 -8.18 10.99 -10.59
CA PRO A 277 -7.62 11.96 -11.51
C PRO A 277 -6.25 12.45 -11.01
N PRO A 278 -5.30 12.71 -11.92
CA PRO A 278 -4.01 13.28 -11.53
C PRO A 278 -4.21 14.62 -10.80
N PRO A 279 -3.36 14.92 -9.80
CA PRO A 279 -3.46 16.17 -9.07
C PRO A 279 -3.37 17.34 -10.07
N SER A 280 -4.39 18.18 -10.06
CA SER A 280 -4.42 19.40 -10.86
C SER A 280 -3.22 20.25 -10.45
N GLN A 281 -2.29 20.51 -11.38
CA GLN A 281 -1.18 21.42 -11.14
C GLN A 281 -1.75 22.74 -10.63
N GLY A 282 -1.29 23.18 -9.46
CA GLY A 282 -1.88 24.27 -8.68
C GLY A 282 -2.12 25.53 -9.51
N ILE A 283 -3.33 25.66 -10.05
CA ILE A 283 -3.83 26.93 -10.53
C ILE A 283 -4.42 27.62 -9.30
N LEU A 284 -3.85 28.78 -8.97
CA LEU A 284 -4.49 29.76 -8.10
C LEU A 284 -5.81 30.16 -8.76
N VAL A 285 -6.91 29.51 -8.40
CA VAL A 285 -8.25 29.88 -8.86
C VAL A 285 -9.12 30.20 -7.66
N THR A 286 -9.93 31.24 -7.81
CA THR A 286 -10.93 31.68 -6.83
C THR A 286 -11.88 30.53 -6.49
N ASP A 287 -12.38 30.54 -5.25
CA ASP A 287 -13.17 29.44 -4.64
C ASP A 287 -14.33 28.98 -5.54
N GLU A 288 -14.97 29.87 -6.31
CA GLU A 288 -16.12 29.56 -7.15
C GLU A 288 -15.79 28.70 -8.39
N SER A 289 -14.72 29.04 -9.11
CA SER A 289 -14.24 28.24 -10.25
C SER A 289 -13.69 26.87 -9.84
N THR A 290 -13.05 26.80 -8.67
CA THR A 290 -12.56 25.55 -8.07
C THR A 290 -13.73 24.65 -7.68
N ARG A 291 -14.84 25.23 -7.20
CA ARG A 291 -16.07 24.48 -6.87
C ARG A 291 -16.74 23.88 -8.09
N ILE A 292 -16.93 24.63 -9.17
CA ILE A 292 -17.51 24.09 -10.42
C ILE A 292 -16.62 22.97 -10.98
N ALA A 293 -15.30 23.15 -10.97
CA ALA A 293 -14.37 22.11 -11.40
C ALA A 293 -14.42 20.87 -10.49
N SER A 294 -14.50 21.05 -9.16
CA SER A 294 -14.61 19.97 -8.17
C SER A 294 -15.93 19.20 -8.28
N GLU A 295 -17.06 19.90 -8.46
CA GLU A 295 -18.38 19.30 -8.68
C GLU A 295 -18.42 18.51 -9.99
N ALA A 296 -17.89 19.07 -11.08
CA ALA A 296 -17.78 18.35 -12.35
C ALA A 296 -16.85 17.13 -12.27
N GLU A 297 -15.80 17.19 -11.44
CA GLU A 297 -14.92 16.06 -11.16
C GLU A 297 -15.61 15.01 -10.27
N ALA A 298 -16.41 15.44 -9.30
CA ALA A 298 -17.22 14.57 -8.47
C ALA A 298 -18.24 13.80 -9.29
N ASP A 299 -18.96 14.48 -10.20
CA ASP A 299 -19.90 13.86 -11.11
C ASP A 299 -19.25 12.84 -12.05
N ARG A 300 -18.03 13.14 -12.52
CA ARG A 300 -17.24 12.20 -13.34
C ARG A 300 -16.84 10.98 -12.53
N ARG A 301 -16.36 11.17 -11.29
CA ARG A 301 -16.06 10.07 -10.35
C ARG A 301 -17.29 9.24 -10.01
N HIS A 302 -18.44 9.87 -9.76
CA HIS A 302 -19.71 9.20 -9.50
C HIS A 302 -20.05 8.21 -10.62
N LYS A 303 -20.05 8.73 -11.86
CA LYS A 303 -20.32 7.94 -13.06
C LYS A 303 -19.31 6.81 -13.21
N ALA A 304 -18.03 7.09 -13.04
CA ALA A 304 -16.98 6.09 -13.13
C ALA A 304 -17.10 5.01 -12.04
N SER A 305 -17.44 5.37 -10.80
CA SER A 305 -17.65 4.43 -9.68
C SER A 305 -18.82 3.49 -9.95
N ASN A 306 -19.88 3.98 -10.59
CA ASN A 306 -21.02 3.15 -10.98
C ASN A 306 -20.74 2.29 -12.23
N GLN A 307 -19.93 2.79 -13.17
CA GLN A 307 -19.63 2.08 -14.43
C GLN A 307 -18.50 1.06 -14.30
N MET A 308 -17.53 1.28 -13.41
CA MET A 308 -16.36 0.42 -13.27
C MET A 308 -16.73 -1.03 -12.90
N PRO A 309 -17.61 -1.31 -11.92
CA PRO A 309 -18.03 -2.68 -11.62
C PRO A 309 -18.64 -3.40 -12.83
N LEU A 310 -19.50 -2.69 -13.58
CA LEU A 310 -20.15 -3.21 -14.79
C LEU A 310 -19.13 -3.49 -15.91
N LEU A 311 -18.12 -2.63 -16.05
CA LEU A 311 -17.04 -2.86 -17.02
C LEU A 311 -16.17 -4.04 -16.64
N LEU A 312 -15.81 -4.17 -15.35
CA LEU A 312 -15.04 -5.31 -14.85
C LEU A 312 -15.79 -6.62 -15.07
N GLU A 313 -17.11 -6.65 -14.86
CA GLU A 313 -17.95 -7.80 -15.17
C GLU A 313 -17.91 -8.15 -16.68
N LYS A 314 -18.03 -7.14 -17.56
CA LYS A 314 -17.92 -7.35 -19.01
C LYS A 314 -16.56 -7.89 -19.44
N ILE A 315 -15.47 -7.39 -18.85
CA ILE A 315 -14.12 -7.89 -19.10
C ILE A 315 -13.99 -9.34 -18.64
N ARG A 316 -14.47 -9.64 -17.43
CA ARG A 316 -14.43 -10.99 -16.84
C ARG A 316 -15.37 -11.99 -17.54
N GLY A 317 -16.34 -11.51 -18.33
CA GLY A 317 -17.14 -12.35 -19.22
C GLY A 317 -16.43 -12.76 -20.51
N LYS A 318 -15.19 -12.30 -20.76
CA LYS A 318 -14.39 -12.70 -21.94
C LYS A 318 -13.51 -13.90 -21.63
N SER A 319 -13.39 -14.79 -22.61
CA SER A 319 -12.53 -15.97 -22.54
C SER A 319 -11.08 -15.56 -22.26
N GLY A 320 -10.48 -16.09 -21.20
CA GLY A 320 -9.11 -15.78 -20.78
C GLY A 320 -8.96 -14.53 -19.92
N PHE A 321 -10.07 -13.86 -19.56
CA PHE A 321 -10.09 -12.68 -18.69
C PHE A 321 -11.00 -12.85 -17.47
N GLU A 322 -11.47 -14.05 -17.18
CA GLU A 322 -12.40 -14.38 -16.09
C GLU A 322 -11.88 -13.91 -14.72
N ARG A 323 -10.56 -13.84 -14.59
CA ARG A 323 -9.85 -13.40 -13.38
C ARG A 323 -9.08 -12.09 -13.59
N PHE A 324 -9.50 -11.23 -14.52
CA PHE A 324 -8.88 -9.93 -14.73
C PHE A 324 -8.83 -9.11 -13.42
N LEU A 325 -7.62 -8.64 -13.06
CA LEU A 325 -7.25 -8.00 -11.78
C LEU A 325 -7.41 -8.87 -10.51
N PHE A 326 -7.75 -10.15 -10.65
CA PHE A 326 -7.77 -11.09 -9.54
C PHE A 326 -6.51 -11.96 -9.52
N SER A 327 -6.22 -12.52 -8.36
CA SER A 327 -5.19 -13.55 -8.19
C SER A 327 -5.52 -14.81 -9.00
N ALA A 328 -4.55 -15.68 -9.23
CA ALA A 328 -4.79 -17.00 -9.83
C ALA A 328 -5.82 -17.81 -9.00
N SER A 329 -6.47 -18.78 -9.62
CA SER A 329 -7.31 -19.74 -8.90
C SER A 329 -6.47 -20.71 -8.10
N GLU A 330 -7.06 -21.33 -7.07
CA GLU A 330 -6.37 -22.39 -6.31
C GLU A 330 -5.85 -23.51 -7.23
N ALA A 331 -6.61 -23.90 -8.25
CA ALA A 331 -6.20 -24.91 -9.22
C ALA A 331 -4.94 -24.48 -10.00
N GLU A 332 -4.89 -23.23 -10.49
CA GLU A 332 -3.72 -22.69 -11.19
C GLU A 332 -2.51 -22.55 -10.26
N MET A 333 -2.73 -22.15 -9.00
CA MET A 333 -1.66 -22.09 -7.98
C MET A 333 -1.07 -23.48 -7.73
N ARG A 334 -1.93 -24.49 -7.61
CA ARG A 334 -1.50 -25.89 -7.39
C ARG A 334 -0.80 -26.47 -8.62
N GLU A 335 -1.25 -26.14 -9.82
CA GLU A 335 -0.55 -26.49 -11.06
C GLU A 335 0.82 -25.81 -11.13
N ALA A 336 0.91 -24.55 -10.67
CA ALA A 336 2.18 -23.87 -10.48
C ALA A 336 3.05 -24.47 -9.36
N ALA A 337 2.58 -25.42 -8.57
CA ALA A 337 3.40 -26.14 -7.60
C ALA A 337 3.92 -27.51 -8.12
N VAL A 338 3.63 -27.88 -9.38
CA VAL A 338 4.08 -29.16 -9.97
C VAL A 338 5.62 -29.26 -10.04
N GLN A 339 6.31 -28.17 -10.40
CA GLN A 339 7.78 -28.12 -10.45
C GLN A 339 8.40 -27.71 -9.10
N GLY A 340 7.80 -28.17 -8.01
CA GLY A 340 8.22 -27.89 -6.64
C GLY A 340 7.26 -26.97 -5.88
N PRO A 341 7.10 -27.17 -4.56
CA PRO A 341 6.23 -26.37 -3.71
C PRO A 341 6.59 -24.88 -3.75
N ILE A 342 5.54 -24.06 -3.68
CA ILE A 342 5.68 -22.61 -3.56
C ILE A 342 5.42 -22.22 -2.11
N VAL A 343 6.36 -21.50 -1.50
CA VAL A 343 6.28 -21.03 -0.13
C VAL A 343 6.25 -19.51 -0.12
N ILE A 344 5.10 -18.94 0.26
CA ILE A 344 4.96 -17.50 0.45
C ILE A 344 5.16 -17.19 1.93
N LEU A 345 6.16 -16.37 2.24
CA LEU A 345 6.44 -15.96 3.62
C LEU A 345 5.78 -14.60 3.86
N ASN A 346 4.69 -14.62 4.62
CA ASN A 346 3.97 -13.43 5.03
C ASN A 346 4.50 -12.88 6.36
N VAL A 347 4.92 -11.62 6.37
CA VAL A 347 5.40 -10.93 7.57
C VAL A 347 4.48 -9.76 7.87
N SER A 348 3.75 -9.83 8.99
CA SER A 348 2.89 -8.76 9.50
C SER A 348 3.23 -8.45 10.96
N SER A 349 2.79 -7.29 11.45
CA SER A 349 2.81 -6.95 12.88
C SER A 349 1.91 -7.85 13.72
N HIS A 350 0.95 -8.55 13.11
CA HIS A 350 -0.02 -9.38 13.83
C HIS A 350 0.41 -10.84 13.98
N ARG A 351 0.92 -11.43 12.89
CA ARG A 351 1.40 -12.81 12.79
C ARG A 351 2.34 -12.95 11.60
N CYS A 352 3.23 -13.93 11.66
CA CYS A 352 4.09 -14.31 10.54
C CYS A 352 3.78 -15.75 10.14
N ASP A 353 3.71 -16.00 8.84
CA ASP A 353 3.20 -17.26 8.30
C ASP A 353 3.96 -17.70 7.05
N ALA A 354 4.12 -19.00 6.88
CA ALA A 354 4.43 -19.64 5.61
C ALA A 354 3.16 -20.23 5.00
N LEU A 355 2.70 -19.65 3.89
CA LEU A 355 1.62 -20.18 3.07
C LEU A 355 2.26 -21.13 2.04
N ILE A 356 1.98 -22.43 2.17
CA ILE A 356 2.62 -23.49 1.40
C ILE A 356 1.62 -24.03 0.38
N VAL A 357 1.95 -23.88 -0.89
CA VAL A 357 1.19 -24.42 -2.02
C VAL A 357 1.93 -25.64 -2.57
N GLU A 358 1.28 -26.80 -2.50
CA GLU A 358 1.71 -28.06 -3.09
C GLU A 358 0.73 -28.47 -4.19
N GLN A 359 1.13 -29.36 -5.10
CA GLN A 359 0.22 -29.84 -6.14
C GLN A 359 -1.05 -30.49 -5.56
N SER A 360 -0.94 -31.17 -4.41
CA SER A 360 -2.04 -31.91 -3.78
C SER A 360 -2.88 -31.09 -2.82
N ARG A 361 -2.36 -29.99 -2.25
CA ARG A 361 -3.02 -29.22 -1.19
C ARG A 361 -2.38 -27.85 -0.97
N THR A 362 -3.08 -27.00 -0.25
CA THR A 362 -2.54 -25.74 0.29
C THR A 362 -2.67 -25.74 1.81
N ARG A 363 -1.63 -25.31 2.53
CA ARG A 363 -1.62 -25.27 4.00
C ARG A 363 -0.89 -24.05 4.54
N VAL A 364 -1.12 -23.75 5.82
CA VAL A 364 -0.47 -22.67 6.57
C VAL A 364 0.42 -23.28 7.64
N LEU A 365 1.62 -22.73 7.77
CA LEU A 365 2.50 -22.92 8.90
C LEU A 365 2.70 -21.56 9.59
N GLU A 366 2.26 -21.45 10.84
CA GLU A 366 2.54 -20.26 11.65
C GLU A 366 3.99 -20.25 12.10
N LEU A 367 4.72 -19.17 11.80
CA LEU A 367 6.12 -18.99 12.14
C LEU A 367 6.22 -18.24 13.48
N SER A 368 5.83 -18.90 14.57
CA SER A 368 5.70 -18.28 15.90
C SER A 368 7.02 -17.74 16.50
N ARG A 369 8.16 -18.19 15.99
CA ARG A 369 9.49 -17.70 16.38
C ARG A 369 9.99 -16.51 15.53
N LEU A 370 9.18 -16.05 14.58
CA LEU A 370 9.51 -14.95 13.68
C LEU A 370 8.63 -13.74 14.01
N SER A 371 9.25 -12.61 14.35
CA SER A 371 8.57 -11.33 14.41
C SER A 371 9.09 -10.35 13.36
N ARG A 372 8.28 -9.35 13.02
CA ARG A 372 8.71 -8.24 12.16
C ARG A 372 9.89 -7.48 12.76
N GLN A 373 9.96 -7.36 14.08
CA GLN A 373 11.06 -6.67 14.76
C GLN A 373 12.37 -7.43 14.60
N ASP A 374 12.36 -8.76 14.76
CA ASP A 374 13.57 -9.59 14.59
C ASP A 374 14.21 -9.45 13.20
N ILE A 375 13.37 -9.30 12.17
CA ILE A 375 13.80 -9.06 10.79
C ILE A 375 14.43 -7.66 10.67
N LEU A 376 13.82 -6.64 11.27
CA LEU A 376 14.34 -5.27 11.20
C LEU A 376 15.69 -5.16 11.92
N ASP A 377 15.82 -5.79 13.09
CA ASP A 377 17.06 -5.78 13.88
C ASP A 377 18.25 -6.42 13.14
N ARG A 378 17.97 -7.32 12.18
CA ARG A 378 18.96 -8.05 11.38
C ARG A 378 19.09 -7.54 9.94
N ALA A 379 18.36 -6.50 9.56
CA ALA A 379 18.29 -6.02 8.17
C ALA A 379 19.57 -5.33 7.67
N GLU A 380 20.45 -4.91 8.58
CA GLU A 380 21.73 -4.29 8.26
C GLU A 380 22.80 -5.33 7.89
N ASP A 381 22.81 -6.49 8.56
CA ASP A 381 23.76 -7.57 8.33
C ASP A 381 23.06 -8.91 8.06
N VAL A 382 22.44 -8.99 6.86
CA VAL A 382 21.63 -10.14 6.43
C VAL A 382 22.46 -11.39 6.11
N GLN A 383 23.79 -11.26 6.00
CA GLN A 383 24.71 -12.34 5.60
C GLN A 383 25.54 -12.87 6.78
N SER A 384 25.42 -12.28 7.96
CA SER A 384 26.12 -12.75 9.14
C SER A 384 25.76 -14.21 9.44
N LEU A 385 26.74 -14.97 9.96
CA LEU A 385 26.53 -16.37 10.34
C LEU A 385 25.41 -16.52 11.38
N GLU A 386 25.27 -15.54 12.29
CA GLU A 386 24.18 -15.48 13.26
C GLU A 386 22.82 -15.30 12.58
N THR A 387 22.71 -14.40 11.60
CA THR A 387 21.48 -14.20 10.84
C THR A 387 21.12 -15.43 10.01
N LEU A 388 22.09 -16.11 9.40
CA LEU A 388 21.86 -17.34 8.63
C LEU A 388 21.39 -18.51 9.51
N ALA A 389 21.98 -18.66 10.70
CA ALA A 389 21.54 -19.64 11.69
C ALA A 389 20.12 -19.33 12.19
N TRP A 390 19.84 -18.06 12.49
CA TRP A 390 18.50 -17.62 12.88
C TRP A 390 17.45 -17.86 11.79
N LEU A 391 17.74 -17.53 10.52
CA LEU A 391 16.84 -17.82 9.39
C LEU A 391 16.53 -19.30 9.27
N TRP A 392 17.53 -20.15 9.54
CA TRP A 392 17.37 -21.59 9.52
C TRP A 392 16.40 -22.04 10.62
N ASP A 393 16.66 -21.65 11.86
CA ASP A 393 15.87 -22.10 13.03
C ASP A 393 14.44 -21.56 13.06
N THR A 394 14.23 -20.35 12.50
CA THR A 394 12.94 -19.65 12.61
C THR A 394 12.06 -19.78 11.37
N ILE A 395 12.64 -20.02 10.19
CA ILE A 395 11.91 -20.03 8.92
C ILE A 395 12.17 -21.31 8.14
N VAL A 396 13.43 -21.56 7.76
CA VAL A 396 13.72 -22.55 6.72
C VAL A 396 13.56 -23.98 7.24
N SER A 397 14.12 -24.33 8.41
CA SER A 397 13.94 -25.69 8.98
C SER A 397 12.47 -26.03 9.21
N PRO A 398 11.64 -25.18 9.88
CA PRO A 398 10.22 -25.47 10.06
C PRO A 398 9.45 -25.68 8.75
N VAL A 399 9.76 -24.89 7.71
CA VAL A 399 9.14 -25.05 6.39
C VAL A 399 9.59 -26.35 5.73
N LEU A 400 10.88 -26.65 5.71
CA LEU A 400 11.41 -27.87 5.11
C LEU A 400 10.90 -29.12 5.83
N GLU A 401 10.80 -29.09 7.16
CA GLU A 401 10.20 -30.15 7.97
C GLU A 401 8.73 -30.38 7.60
N THR A 402 7.98 -29.29 7.40
CA THR A 402 6.59 -29.34 6.96
C THR A 402 6.46 -29.96 5.57
N LEU A 403 7.41 -29.68 4.67
CA LEU A 403 7.50 -30.26 3.33
C LEU A 403 8.06 -31.69 3.30
N GLY A 404 8.64 -32.17 4.39
CA GLY A 404 9.27 -33.49 4.50
C GLY A 404 10.73 -33.54 4.00
N PHE A 405 11.36 -32.40 3.75
CA PHE A 405 12.75 -32.29 3.28
C PHE A 405 13.75 -32.26 4.44
N ASN A 406 13.69 -33.29 5.29
CA ASN A 406 14.32 -33.24 6.62
C ASN A 406 15.82 -33.62 6.61
N LYS A 407 16.26 -34.34 5.57
CA LYS A 407 17.60 -34.93 5.49
C LYS A 407 18.39 -34.38 4.29
N PRO A 408 19.72 -34.34 4.38
CA PRO A 408 20.57 -34.01 3.24
C PRO A 408 20.31 -34.92 2.04
N VAL A 409 20.37 -34.35 0.83
CA VAL A 409 20.20 -35.09 -0.41
C VAL A 409 21.46 -35.90 -0.69
N SER A 410 21.30 -37.20 -1.00
CA SER A 410 22.43 -38.12 -1.27
C SER A 410 22.55 -38.54 -2.75
N GLY A 411 21.79 -37.92 -3.66
CA GLY A 411 21.78 -38.24 -5.09
C GLY A 411 21.45 -37.04 -5.98
N ASP A 412 21.25 -37.27 -7.29
CA ASP A 412 21.10 -36.20 -8.28
C ASP A 412 19.67 -35.60 -8.35
N SER A 413 18.70 -36.23 -7.70
CA SER A 413 17.32 -35.74 -7.66
C SER A 413 17.12 -34.83 -6.45
N TRP A 414 17.31 -33.54 -6.68
CA TRP A 414 17.14 -32.51 -5.65
C TRP A 414 15.70 -32.00 -5.62
N PRO A 415 15.05 -31.96 -4.44
CA PRO A 415 13.77 -31.26 -4.31
C PRO A 415 13.98 -29.75 -4.51
N HIS A 416 13.00 -29.12 -5.16
CA HIS A 416 13.03 -27.70 -5.51
C HIS A 416 11.97 -26.95 -4.70
N VAL A 417 12.35 -25.85 -4.05
CA VAL A 417 11.43 -24.95 -3.33
C VAL A 417 11.46 -23.56 -3.97
N TRP A 418 10.27 -22.99 -4.19
CA TRP A 418 10.09 -21.63 -4.67
C TRP A 418 9.70 -20.71 -3.51
N TRP A 419 10.56 -19.75 -3.20
CA TRP A 419 10.37 -18.77 -2.12
C TRP A 419 9.77 -17.47 -2.64
N ILE A 420 8.70 -17.01 -1.99
CA ILE A 420 8.08 -15.72 -2.23
C ILE A 420 8.04 -14.94 -0.91
N PRO A 421 9.15 -14.30 -0.50
CA PRO A 421 9.20 -13.50 0.71
C PRO A 421 8.41 -12.17 0.58
N THR A 422 7.98 -11.62 1.72
CA THR A 422 7.32 -10.30 1.79
C THR A 422 8.10 -9.28 2.59
N GLY A 423 7.85 -8.01 2.28
CA GLY A 423 8.36 -6.89 3.07
C GLY A 423 9.90 -6.91 3.17
N PRO A 424 10.47 -6.58 4.34
CA PRO A 424 11.91 -6.57 4.53
C PRO A 424 12.60 -7.92 4.31
N LEU A 425 11.86 -9.04 4.43
CA LEU A 425 12.41 -10.39 4.28
C LEU A 425 12.88 -10.70 2.85
N VAL A 426 12.47 -9.90 1.86
CA VAL A 426 12.90 -10.05 0.45
C VAL A 426 14.43 -9.94 0.30
N ARG A 427 15.11 -9.25 1.23
CA ARG A 427 16.58 -9.08 1.22
C ARG A 427 17.34 -10.24 1.84
N PHE A 428 16.66 -11.19 2.50
CA PHE A 428 17.29 -12.23 3.29
C PHE A 428 17.61 -13.48 2.45
N PRO A 429 18.83 -14.04 2.54
CA PRO A 429 19.25 -15.18 1.74
C PRO A 429 18.74 -16.52 2.30
N LEU A 430 17.43 -16.78 2.18
CA LEU A 430 16.80 -18.03 2.64
C LEU A 430 17.52 -19.30 2.13
N HIS A 431 18.05 -19.28 0.92
CA HIS A 431 18.81 -20.37 0.32
C HIS A 431 20.14 -20.66 1.04
N ALA A 432 20.69 -19.69 1.76
CA ALA A 432 21.95 -19.82 2.52
C ALA A 432 21.71 -20.03 4.02
N ALA A 433 20.44 -20.12 4.46
CA ALA A 433 20.11 -20.35 5.86
C ALA A 433 20.73 -21.68 6.34
N GLY A 434 21.43 -21.64 7.47
CA GLY A 434 22.03 -22.83 8.06
C GLY A 434 23.07 -22.55 9.14
N HIS A 435 23.44 -23.60 9.87
CA HIS A 435 24.50 -23.59 10.88
C HIS A 435 25.85 -23.93 10.25
N HIS A 436 26.55 -22.92 9.71
CA HIS A 436 27.79 -23.11 8.93
C HIS A 436 29.09 -23.29 9.74
N LEU A 437 29.08 -22.96 11.04
CA LEU A 437 30.26 -23.08 11.92
C LEU A 437 30.45 -24.49 12.48
N GLU A 438 29.34 -25.17 12.70
CA GLU A 438 29.32 -26.59 12.99
C GLU A 438 29.58 -27.28 11.64
N ARG A 439 30.50 -28.25 11.53
CA ARG A 439 30.66 -29.06 10.31
C ARG A 439 29.43 -29.97 10.12
N SER A 440 28.27 -29.35 10.02
CA SER A 440 26.94 -29.92 10.06
C SER A 440 26.34 -29.74 8.67
N SER A 441 25.56 -30.73 8.24
CA SER A 441 24.73 -30.61 7.04
C SER A 441 23.38 -29.98 7.37
N VAL A 442 23.35 -29.05 8.33
CA VAL A 442 22.15 -28.38 8.84
C VAL A 442 21.99 -27.05 8.11
N THR A 443 21.83 -27.15 6.80
CA THR A 443 21.64 -26.00 5.91
C THR A 443 20.53 -26.27 4.89
N ALA A 444 20.03 -25.18 4.28
CA ALA A 444 19.13 -25.24 3.15
C ALA A 444 19.83 -25.82 1.91
N LEU A 445 21.11 -25.47 1.72
CA LEU A 445 21.94 -25.90 0.59
C LEU A 445 22.17 -27.41 0.54
N ASP A 446 22.08 -28.11 1.68
CA ASP A 446 22.20 -29.56 1.73
C ASP A 446 20.89 -30.29 1.41
N ARG A 447 19.76 -29.57 1.37
CA ARG A 447 18.40 -30.17 1.35
C ARG A 447 17.61 -29.86 0.10
N VAL A 448 17.67 -28.64 -0.41
CA VAL A 448 16.79 -28.18 -1.49
C VAL A 448 17.52 -27.25 -2.45
N ILE A 449 17.14 -27.31 -3.72
CA ILE A 449 17.37 -26.19 -4.63
C ILE A 449 16.36 -25.11 -4.27
N SER A 450 16.83 -23.87 -4.09
CA SER A 450 15.99 -22.72 -3.76
C SER A 450 15.91 -21.77 -4.94
N SER A 451 14.69 -21.38 -5.34
CA SER A 451 14.46 -20.31 -6.31
C SER A 451 13.53 -19.27 -5.75
N TYR A 452 13.55 -18.07 -6.31
CA TYR A 452 12.79 -16.92 -5.81
C TYR A 452 11.84 -16.40 -6.88
N SER A 453 10.68 -15.92 -6.46
CA SER A 453 9.74 -15.19 -7.32
C SER A 453 9.11 -14.03 -6.54
N SER A 454 8.60 -13.04 -7.26
CA SER A 454 7.85 -11.91 -6.70
C SER A 454 6.40 -12.27 -6.35
N SER A 455 5.80 -13.21 -7.08
CA SER A 455 4.39 -13.61 -6.96
C SER A 455 4.16 -15.01 -7.54
N ILE A 456 3.02 -15.64 -7.22
CA ILE A 456 2.61 -16.88 -7.88
C ILE A 456 2.31 -16.61 -9.35
N LYS A 457 1.67 -15.47 -9.65
CA LYS A 457 1.34 -15.09 -11.02
C LYS A 457 2.57 -15.01 -11.92
N THR A 458 3.69 -14.47 -11.41
CA THR A 458 4.97 -14.46 -12.14
C THR A 458 5.46 -15.88 -12.44
N ILE A 459 5.36 -16.82 -11.49
CA ILE A 459 5.72 -18.23 -11.70
C ILE A 459 4.86 -18.84 -12.82
N ILE A 460 3.54 -18.63 -12.77
CA ILE A 460 2.60 -19.12 -13.78
C ILE A 460 2.97 -18.58 -15.17
N HIS A 461 3.15 -17.26 -15.29
CA HIS A 461 3.51 -16.61 -16.55
C HIS A 461 4.83 -17.14 -17.12
N SER A 462 5.87 -17.27 -16.27
CA SER A 462 7.17 -17.81 -16.70
C SER A 462 7.05 -19.24 -17.23
N ARG A 463 6.26 -20.10 -16.56
CA ARG A 463 6.06 -21.49 -16.99
C ARG A 463 5.25 -21.60 -18.28
N GLN A 464 4.20 -20.78 -18.44
CA GLN A 464 3.42 -20.73 -19.68
C GLN A 464 4.25 -20.25 -20.87
N GLN A 465 5.11 -19.24 -20.69
CA GLN A 465 6.03 -18.79 -21.73
C GLN A 465 7.07 -19.85 -22.08
N TRP A 466 7.59 -20.58 -21.08
CA TRP A 466 8.53 -21.67 -21.32
C TRP A 466 7.89 -22.79 -22.11
N GLY A 467 6.69 -23.24 -21.73
CA GLY A 467 5.94 -24.27 -22.45
C GLY A 467 5.68 -23.91 -23.92
N LYS A 468 5.44 -22.63 -24.22
CA LYS A 468 5.31 -22.11 -25.60
C LYS A 468 6.65 -22.03 -26.37
N LYS A 469 7.78 -21.85 -25.69
CA LYS A 469 9.12 -21.83 -26.31
C LYS A 469 9.67 -23.23 -26.55
N THR A 470 9.39 -24.20 -25.67
CA THR A 470 9.87 -25.59 -25.83
C THR A 470 9.22 -26.30 -27.02
N THR A 471 8.01 -25.89 -27.43
CA THR A 471 7.39 -26.35 -28.69
C THR A 471 7.97 -25.69 -29.94
N ALA A 472 8.75 -24.61 -29.81
CA ALA A 472 9.25 -23.84 -30.95
C ALA A 472 10.75 -23.99 -31.23
N VAL A 473 11.59 -24.44 -30.29
CA VAL A 473 13.05 -24.60 -30.56
C VAL A 473 13.66 -25.79 -29.80
N SER A 474 14.03 -26.82 -30.55
CA SER A 474 15.07 -27.78 -30.21
C SER A 474 16.45 -27.12 -30.42
N SER A 475 16.99 -26.49 -29.39
CA SER A 475 18.44 -26.30 -29.17
C SER A 475 18.61 -25.51 -27.87
N THR A 476 18.96 -26.23 -26.81
CA THR A 476 19.27 -25.64 -25.51
C THR A 476 20.65 -24.96 -25.61
N ASN A 477 20.69 -23.66 -25.87
CA ASN A 477 21.92 -22.89 -25.72
C ASN A 477 22.10 -22.57 -24.24
N ILE A 478 22.97 -23.34 -23.57
CA ILE A 478 23.43 -23.06 -22.22
C ILE A 478 24.43 -21.90 -22.31
N VAL A 479 24.14 -20.79 -21.64
CA VAL A 479 25.11 -19.70 -21.48
C VAL A 479 25.81 -19.92 -20.14
N LEU A 480 27.09 -20.28 -20.21
CA LEU A 480 27.96 -20.40 -19.05
C LEU A 480 28.68 -19.07 -18.87
N ILE A 481 28.33 -18.30 -17.84
CA ILE A 481 29.07 -17.08 -17.49
C ILE A 481 30.15 -17.46 -16.49
N ALA A 482 31.38 -17.61 -16.99
CA ALA A 482 32.55 -17.76 -16.13
C ALA A 482 33.06 -16.37 -15.71
N MET A 483 33.30 -16.18 -14.42
CA MET A 483 33.92 -14.96 -13.90
C MET A 483 35.41 -14.98 -14.28
N GLN A 484 35.86 -13.99 -15.06
CA GLN A 484 37.22 -14.00 -15.62
C GLN A 484 38.30 -13.77 -14.55
N ASP A 485 38.01 -12.96 -13.55
CA ASP A 485 38.89 -12.67 -12.42
C ASP A 485 38.13 -12.81 -11.09
N THR A 486 38.51 -13.82 -10.31
CA THR A 486 38.11 -13.97 -8.90
C THR A 486 39.22 -13.40 -8.03
N PRO A 487 38.97 -12.40 -7.16
CA PRO A 487 39.97 -11.89 -6.24
C PRO A 487 40.61 -13.04 -5.45
N GLU A 488 41.94 -13.01 -5.32
CA GLU A 488 42.75 -14.02 -4.64
C GLU A 488 42.88 -15.40 -5.32
N GLN A 489 42.36 -15.60 -6.53
CA GLN A 489 42.58 -16.84 -7.31
C GLN A 489 43.28 -16.59 -8.65
N LYS A 490 44.14 -17.54 -9.06
CA LYS A 490 44.81 -17.50 -10.37
C LYS A 490 43.80 -17.70 -11.51
N ARG A 491 43.93 -16.87 -12.55
CA ARG A 491 43.18 -16.88 -13.81
C ARG A 491 43.05 -18.30 -14.37
N ARG A 492 41.83 -18.78 -14.61
CA ARG A 492 41.59 -20.13 -15.15
C ARG A 492 41.65 -20.13 -16.68
N GLN A 493 42.39 -21.09 -17.23
CA GLN A 493 42.81 -21.18 -18.65
C GLN A 493 41.68 -21.45 -19.68
N TYR A 494 40.42 -21.54 -19.25
CA TYR A 494 39.29 -21.95 -20.10
C TYR A 494 38.18 -20.89 -20.23
N ALA A 495 38.42 -19.66 -19.80
CA ALA A 495 37.57 -18.52 -20.16
C ALA A 495 38.15 -17.90 -21.44
N SER A 496 37.66 -18.32 -22.61
CA SER A 496 37.97 -17.68 -23.89
C SER A 496 37.04 -16.49 -24.14
N ASP A 497 37.58 -15.47 -24.83
CA ASP A 497 37.01 -14.14 -25.10
C ASP A 497 35.58 -14.10 -25.68
#